data_AF-A0A117SR76-F1
#
_entry.id   AF-A0A117SR76-F1
#
_cell.length_a   1.000
_cell.length_b   1.000
_cell.length_c   1.000
_cell.angle_alpha   90.00
_cell.angle_beta   90.00
_cell.angle_gamma   90.00
#
_symmetry.space_group_name_H-M   'P 1'
#
loop_
_entity.id
_entity.type
_entity.pdbx_description
1 polymer ?
#
loop_
_entity_poly.entity_id
_entity_poly.type
_entity_poly.pdbx_seq_one_letter_code
_entity_poly.pdbx_strand_id
1 'polypeptide(L)'
;MISAPPAVLILPLPSRDQVTSTVSTVLSRLKKMGVPMELRKVDGPVFIECRVSADGLLQRLDIYLAASGDDFATVTPVQERMVGNFVERTAYAHVAQGIAVQMNYEVKEGVALRNVVIYAVGPAYRDFKI
;
A
#
# COMPACT_ATOMS: atom_id res chain seq x y z
N MET A 1 -3.84 -7.66 -22.20
CA MET A 1 -2.63 -7.55 -21.35
C MET A 1 -2.78 -6.28 -20.52
N ILE A 2 -2.93 -6.40 -19.20
CA ILE A 2 -3.10 -5.22 -18.34
C ILE A 2 -1.75 -4.51 -18.23
N SER A 3 -1.71 -3.28 -18.74
CA SER A 3 -0.52 -2.41 -18.81
C SER A 3 -0.59 -1.31 -17.74
N ALA A 4 -1.25 -1.56 -16.61
CA ALA A 4 -1.29 -0.59 -15.52
C ALA A 4 0.07 -0.60 -14.79
N PRO A 5 0.70 0.56 -14.56
CA PRO A 5 1.88 0.63 -13.71
C PRO A 5 1.51 0.33 -12.25
N PRO A 6 2.46 -0.16 -11.42
CA PRO A 6 2.27 -0.24 -9.98
C PRO A 6 1.92 1.16 -9.47
N ALA A 7 0.81 1.27 -8.75
CA ALA A 7 0.31 2.55 -8.29
C ALA A 7 0.78 2.77 -6.85
N VAL A 8 1.70 3.71 -6.64
CA VAL A 8 2.06 4.18 -5.29
C VAL A 8 1.55 5.61 -5.14
N LEU A 9 0.69 5.84 -4.15
CA LEU A 9 0.11 7.15 -3.85
C LEU A 9 0.57 7.59 -2.46
N ILE A 10 1.13 8.80 -2.36
CA ILE A 10 1.40 9.45 -1.07
C ILE A 10 0.31 10.48 -0.81
N LEU A 11 -0.35 10.35 0.34
CA LEU A 11 -1.53 11.11 0.74
C LEU A 11 -1.20 11.87 2.03
N PRO A 12 -0.74 13.13 1.93
CA PRO A 12 -0.55 13.96 3.10
C PRO A 12 -1.90 14.37 3.69
N LEU A 13 -2.05 14.20 4.99
CA LEU A 13 -3.24 14.56 5.77
C LEU A 13 -2.86 15.53 6.89
N PRO A 14 -3.80 16.37 7.38
CA PRO A 14 -3.45 17.46 8.30
C PRO A 14 -2.85 16.99 9.64
N SER A 15 -3.24 15.82 10.14
CA SER A 15 -2.81 15.30 11.43
C SER A 15 -2.85 13.78 11.48
N ARG A 16 -2.23 13.20 12.50
CA ARG A 16 -2.26 11.76 12.78
C ARG A 16 -3.69 11.24 12.95
N ASP A 17 -4.55 11.98 13.66
CA ASP A 17 -5.93 11.57 13.87
C ASP A 17 -6.69 11.49 12.53
N GLN A 18 -6.44 12.44 11.62
CA GLN A 18 -6.99 12.39 10.26
C GLN A 18 -6.47 11.19 9.47
N VAL A 19 -5.19 10.82 9.62
CA VAL A 19 -4.64 9.58 9.05
C VAL A 19 -5.43 8.37 9.55
N THR A 20 -5.54 8.22 10.87
CA THR A 20 -6.23 7.05 11.45
C THR A 20 -7.70 6.97 11.06
N SER A 21 -8.42 8.10 11.05
CA SER A 21 -9.84 8.18 10.68
C SER A 21 -10.06 7.87 9.20
N THR A 22 -9.22 8.44 8.33
CA THR A 22 -9.28 8.20 6.88
C THR A 22 -9.01 6.74 6.55
N VAL A 23 -7.94 6.17 7.11
CA VAL A 23 -7.60 4.75 6.90
C VAL A 23 -8.72 3.87 7.43
N SER A 24 -9.22 4.11 8.65
CA SER A 24 -10.33 3.34 9.22
C SER A 24 -11.57 3.35 8.32
N THR A 25 -11.87 4.50 7.69
CA THR A 25 -12.98 4.62 6.73
C THR A 25 -12.73 3.76 5.49
N VAL A 26 -11.52 3.80 4.92
CA VAL A 26 -11.14 2.96 3.76
C VAL A 26 -11.27 1.47 4.11
N LEU A 27 -10.69 1.05 5.24
CA LEU A 27 -10.75 -0.33 5.70
C LEU A 27 -12.18 -0.78 5.98
N SER A 28 -13.04 0.08 6.54
CA SER A 28 -14.44 -0.27 6.77
C SER A 28 -15.19 -0.61 5.48
N ARG A 29 -14.89 0.09 4.37
CA ARG A 29 -15.49 -0.18 3.05
C ARG A 29 -15.00 -1.51 2.48
N LEU A 30 -13.69 -1.74 2.56
CA LEU A 30 -13.08 -2.98 2.08
C LEU A 30 -13.55 -4.19 2.91
N LYS A 31 -13.79 -4.02 4.22
CA LYS A 31 -14.31 -5.07 5.11
C LYS A 31 -15.74 -5.45 4.75
N LYS A 32 -16.57 -4.48 4.37
CA LYS A 32 -17.95 -4.73 3.86
C LYS A 32 -17.96 -5.50 2.54
N MET A 33 -16.88 -5.45 1.75
CA MET A 33 -16.73 -6.24 0.53
C MET A 33 -16.25 -7.68 0.80
N GLY A 34 -16.03 -8.05 2.07
CA GLY A 34 -15.55 -9.38 2.45
C GLY A 34 -14.07 -9.62 2.12
N VAL A 35 -13.29 -8.56 1.88
CA VAL A 35 -11.88 -8.67 1.50
C VAL A 35 -11.03 -9.03 2.73
N PRO A 36 -10.18 -10.08 2.66
CA PRO A 36 -9.23 -10.41 3.72
C PRO A 36 -8.27 -9.26 4.02
N MET A 37 -8.05 -8.98 5.31
CA MET A 37 -7.17 -7.90 5.77
C MET A 37 -6.14 -8.41 6.77
N GLU A 38 -4.91 -7.94 6.61
CA GLU A 38 -3.80 -8.24 7.49
C GLU A 38 -3.20 -6.93 8.03
N LEU A 39 -3.17 -6.74 9.35
CA LEU A 39 -2.49 -5.61 9.98
C LEU A 39 -1.08 -6.01 10.42
N ARG A 40 -0.07 -5.30 9.90
CA ARG A 40 1.33 -5.38 10.29
C ARG A 40 1.72 -4.12 11.05
N LYS A 41 2.16 -4.29 12.30
CA LYS A 41 2.71 -3.21 13.12
C LYS A 41 4.23 -3.28 13.04
N VAL A 42 4.86 -2.20 12.66
CA VAL A 42 6.31 -2.13 12.46
C VAL A 42 6.85 -0.97 13.29
N ASP A 43 7.76 -1.24 14.22
CA ASP A 43 8.30 -0.20 15.12
C ASP A 43 9.30 0.75 14.45
N GLY A 44 9.84 0.38 13.28
CA GLY A 44 10.82 1.17 12.54
C GLY A 44 10.52 1.26 11.04
N PRO A 45 11.41 1.92 10.27
CA PRO A 45 11.21 2.10 8.83
C PRO A 45 11.09 0.78 8.08
N VAL A 46 10.26 0.76 7.03
CA VAL A 46 10.00 -0.43 6.20
C VAL A 46 10.09 -0.09 4.72
N PHE A 47 10.59 -1.05 3.94
CA PHE A 47 10.50 -1.03 2.49
C PHE A 47 9.34 -1.93 2.04
N ILE A 48 8.37 -1.35 1.35
CA ILE A 48 7.20 -2.05 0.83
C ILE A 48 7.33 -2.13 -0.69
N GLU A 49 7.47 -3.35 -1.20
CA GLU A 49 7.42 -3.62 -2.64
C GLU A 49 6.00 -3.38 -3.17
N CYS A 50 5.88 -2.71 -4.31
CA CYS A 50 4.65 -2.56 -5.07
C CYS A 50 4.94 -2.96 -6.52
N ARG A 51 4.36 -4.07 -6.97
CA ARG A 51 4.67 -4.65 -8.28
C ARG A 51 3.45 -4.99 -9.14
N VAL A 52 3.72 -5.10 -10.42
CA VAL A 52 2.86 -5.70 -11.43
C VAL A 52 3.67 -6.79 -12.11
N SER A 53 3.26 -8.05 -11.96
CA SER A 53 4.04 -9.22 -12.37
C SER A 53 3.30 -10.14 -13.34
N ALA A 54 4.06 -10.99 -14.04
CA ALA A 54 3.54 -11.87 -15.07
C ALA A 54 2.61 -12.98 -14.53
N ASP A 55 2.68 -13.25 -13.24
CA ASP A 55 1.77 -14.14 -12.51
C ASP A 55 0.33 -13.62 -12.40
N GLY A 56 0.09 -12.36 -12.80
CA GLY A 56 -1.21 -11.72 -12.73
C GLY A 56 -1.46 -10.99 -11.41
N LEU A 57 -0.42 -10.76 -10.59
CA LEU A 57 -0.50 -9.88 -9.43
C LEU A 57 -0.37 -8.42 -9.88
N LEU A 58 -1.32 -7.58 -9.43
CA LEU A 58 -1.28 -6.13 -9.56
C LEU A 58 -1.40 -5.52 -8.17
N GLN A 59 -0.40 -4.73 -7.76
CA GLN A 59 -0.40 -4.07 -6.47
C GLN A 59 -0.63 -2.57 -6.59
N ARG A 60 -1.38 -2.04 -5.63
CA ARG A 60 -1.51 -0.61 -5.35
C ARG A 60 -1.13 -0.37 -3.90
N LEU A 61 -0.40 0.71 -3.64
CA LEU A 61 0.06 1.10 -2.31
C LEU A 61 -0.35 2.54 -2.03
N ASP A 62 -1.27 2.73 -1.09
CA ASP A 62 -1.69 4.05 -0.63
C ASP A 62 -1.01 4.35 0.71
N ILE A 63 -0.22 5.42 0.79
CA ILE A 63 0.57 5.79 1.96
C ILE A 63 0.01 7.08 2.54
N TYR A 64 -0.46 7.02 3.78
CA TYR A 64 -1.07 8.13 4.50
C TYR A 64 -0.09 8.68 5.52
N LEU A 65 0.20 9.99 5.41
CA LEU A 65 1.20 10.69 6.22
C LEU A 65 0.56 11.90 6.91
N ALA A 66 0.86 12.13 8.18
CA ALA A 66 0.51 13.36 8.88
C ALA A 66 1.50 14.48 8.52
N ALA A 67 1.04 15.48 7.75
CA ALA A 67 1.87 16.59 7.26
C ALA A 67 2.39 17.52 8.37
N SER A 68 1.76 17.51 9.55
CA SER A 68 2.13 18.34 10.71
C SER A 68 3.14 17.67 11.65
N GLY A 69 3.62 16.46 11.35
CA GLY A 69 4.54 15.70 12.22
C GLY A 69 5.72 15.09 11.47
N ASP A 70 6.35 14.09 12.09
CA ASP A 70 7.54 13.41 11.58
C ASP A 70 7.23 12.27 10.59
N ASP A 71 6.01 12.23 10.04
CA ASP A 71 5.63 11.22 9.06
C ASP A 71 6.37 11.44 7.75
N PHE A 72 6.93 10.36 7.22
CA PHE A 72 7.77 10.43 6.04
C PHE A 72 7.71 9.13 5.24
N ALA A 73 7.56 9.29 3.93
CA ALA A 73 7.76 8.21 2.98
C ALA A 73 8.38 8.72 1.68
N THR A 74 9.12 7.85 1.01
CA THR A 74 9.69 8.08 -0.31
C THR A 74 9.44 6.87 -1.19
N VAL A 75 9.42 7.07 -2.51
CA VAL A 75 9.18 6.01 -3.49
C VAL A 75 10.35 5.97 -4.45
N THR A 76 10.87 4.77 -4.71
CA THR A 76 11.89 4.59 -5.74
C THR A 76 11.28 4.79 -7.12
N PRO A 77 12.06 5.22 -8.12
CA PRO A 77 11.64 5.15 -9.51
C PRO A 77 11.15 3.74 -9.86
N VAL A 78 10.14 3.65 -10.72
CA VAL A 78 9.64 2.36 -11.20
C VAL A 78 10.75 1.68 -12.00
N GLN A 79 11.06 0.45 -11.62
CA GLN A 79 11.98 -0.43 -12.34
C GLN A 79 11.17 -1.34 -13.25
N GLU A 80 11.62 -1.50 -14.49
CA GLU A 80 10.99 -2.38 -15.47
C GLU A 80 11.91 -3.57 -15.79
N ARG A 81 11.32 -4.75 -15.96
CA ARG A 81 12.03 -5.98 -16.34
C ARG A 81 11.19 -6.76 -17.34
N MET A 82 11.79 -7.19 -18.45
CA MET A 82 11.13 -8.14 -19.35
C MET A 82 11.19 -9.56 -18.80
N VAL A 83 10.04 -10.22 -18.74
CA VAL A 83 9.88 -11.64 -18.40
C VAL A 83 9.01 -12.30 -19.47
N GLY A 84 9.66 -13.00 -20.41
CA GLY A 84 9.00 -13.50 -21.62
C GLY A 84 8.42 -12.34 -22.44
N ASN A 85 7.10 -12.38 -22.68
CA ASN A 85 6.38 -11.31 -23.41
C ASN A 85 5.72 -10.28 -22.48
N PHE A 86 6.05 -10.29 -21.18
CA PHE A 86 5.47 -9.41 -20.18
C PHE A 86 6.52 -8.42 -19.64
N VAL A 87 6.09 -7.19 -19.37
CA VAL A 87 6.93 -6.17 -18.71
C VAL A 87 6.52 -6.10 -17.25
N GLU A 88 7.31 -6.72 -16.39
CA GLU A 88 7.17 -6.57 -14.95
C GLU A 88 7.61 -5.19 -14.53
N ARG A 89 6.87 -4.61 -13.59
CA ARG A 89 7.14 -3.27 -13.05
C ARG A 89 7.14 -3.34 -11.54
N THR A 90 8.18 -2.78 -10.93
CA THR A 90 8.33 -2.79 -9.47
C THR A 90 8.74 -1.41 -8.99
N ALA A 91 8.10 -0.93 -7.93
CA ALA A 91 8.52 0.23 -7.17
C ALA A 91 8.60 -0.15 -5.70
N TYR A 92 9.47 0.51 -4.95
CA TYR A 92 9.59 0.33 -3.50
C TYR A 92 9.22 1.63 -2.81
N ALA A 93 8.36 1.55 -1.81
CA ALA A 93 8.13 2.65 -0.90
C ALA A 93 8.92 2.44 0.39
N HIS A 94 9.78 3.40 0.71
CA HIS A 94 10.39 3.49 2.03
C HIS A 94 9.49 4.34 2.92
N VAL A 95 8.86 3.73 3.92
CA VAL A 95 8.00 4.42 4.90
C VAL A 95 8.75 4.44 6.22
N ALA A 96 9.08 5.62 6.73
CA ALA A 96 9.73 5.78 8.03
C ALA A 96 8.69 5.87 9.17
N GLN A 97 7.60 6.59 8.93
CA GLN A 97 6.46 6.68 9.83
C GLN A 97 5.20 7.04 9.03
N GLY A 98 4.08 6.40 9.34
CA GLY A 98 2.82 6.57 8.60
C GLY A 98 1.98 5.29 8.60
N ILE A 99 0.88 5.31 7.86
CA ILE A 99 0.11 4.09 7.56
C ILE A 99 0.12 3.83 6.06
N ALA A 100 0.54 2.64 5.63
CA ALA A 100 0.46 2.22 4.24
C ALA A 100 -0.59 1.11 4.06
N VAL A 101 -1.41 1.21 3.02
CA VAL A 101 -2.45 0.25 2.67
C VAL A 101 -2.10 -0.33 1.30
N GLN A 102 -1.65 -1.59 1.30
CA GLN A 102 -1.33 -2.33 0.11
C GLN A 102 -2.55 -3.17 -0.32
N MET A 103 -3.08 -2.88 -1.50
CA MET A 103 -4.17 -3.62 -2.12
C MET A 103 -3.58 -4.55 -3.19
N ASN A 104 -3.80 -5.86 -3.03
CA ASN A 104 -3.30 -6.87 -3.94
C ASN A 104 -4.44 -7.40 -4.80
N TYR A 105 -4.37 -7.14 -6.08
CA TYR A 105 -5.34 -7.62 -7.06
C TYR A 105 -4.77 -8.83 -7.80
N GLU A 106 -5.63 -9.79 -8.11
CA GLU A 106 -5.36 -10.78 -9.13
C GLU A 106 -6.11 -10.38 -10.39
N VAL A 107 -5.43 -10.49 -11.54
CA VAL A 107 -5.97 -10.02 -12.82
C VAL A 107 -5.92 -11.08 -13.94
N LYS A 108 -5.51 -12.31 -13.64
CA LYS A 108 -5.33 -13.38 -14.64
C LYS A 108 -6.64 -13.88 -15.24
N GLU A 109 -7.67 -14.06 -14.41
CA GLU A 109 -8.98 -14.62 -14.79
C GLU A 109 -10.13 -13.58 -14.66
N GLY A 110 -9.79 -12.34 -14.35
CA GLY A 110 -10.72 -11.27 -14.01
C GLY A 110 -10.08 -10.37 -12.95
N VAL A 111 -10.52 -9.11 -12.84
CA VAL A 111 -9.98 -8.18 -11.83
C VAL A 111 -10.67 -8.44 -10.49
N ALA A 112 -9.94 -9.00 -9.54
CA ALA A 112 -10.44 -9.27 -8.19
C ALA A 112 -9.45 -8.79 -7.13
N LEU A 113 -9.94 -8.07 -6.12
CA LEU A 113 -9.14 -7.70 -4.95
C LEU A 113 -9.00 -8.94 -4.03
N ARG A 114 -7.78 -9.48 -3.93
CA ARG A 114 -7.49 -10.72 -3.20
C ARG A 114 -7.34 -10.51 -1.71
N ASN A 115 -6.52 -9.55 -1.31
CA ASN A 115 -6.33 -9.18 0.08
C ASN A 115 -5.77 -7.75 0.20
N VAL A 116 -5.78 -7.25 1.43
CA VAL A 116 -5.25 -5.94 1.80
C VAL A 116 -4.27 -6.12 2.95
N VAL A 117 -3.06 -5.58 2.81
CA VAL A 117 -2.06 -5.57 3.88
C VAL A 117 -1.90 -4.12 4.36
N ILE A 118 -2.07 -3.91 5.66
CA ILE A 118 -1.97 -2.61 6.31
C ILE A 118 -0.67 -2.58 7.09
N TYR A 119 0.19 -1.61 6.81
CA TYR A 119 1.42 -1.37 7.56
C TYR A 119 1.22 -0.14 8.43
N ALA A 120 1.12 -0.32 9.74
CA ALA A 120 1.19 0.76 10.73
C ALA A 120 2.67 0.90 11.12
N VAL A 121 3.32 1.95 10.63
CA VAL A 121 4.78 2.12 10.67
C VAL A 121 5.15 3.23 11.64
N GLY A 122 6.07 2.91 12.55
CA GLY A 122 6.62 3.82 13.54
C GLY A 122 5.80 3.89 14.83
N PRO A 123 6.42 4.41 15.91
CA PRO A 123 5.83 4.41 17.25
C PRO A 123 4.53 5.23 17.31
N ALA A 124 4.39 6.26 16.48
CA ALA A 124 3.19 7.11 16.44
C ALA A 124 1.91 6.33 16.10
N TYR A 125 2.02 5.18 15.40
CA TYR A 125 0.91 4.36 14.92
C TYR A 125 0.82 2.98 15.58
N ARG A 126 1.58 2.72 16.65
CA ARG A 126 1.62 1.41 17.35
C ARG A 126 0.24 0.96 17.83
N ASP A 127 -0.60 1.90 18.24
CA ASP A 127 -1.94 1.62 18.77
C ASP A 127 -3.03 1.53 17.70
N PHE A 128 -2.69 1.63 16.42
CA PHE A 128 -3.64 1.49 15.32
C PHE A 128 -4.32 0.10 15.33
N LYS A 129 -5.61 0.06 14.95
CA LYS A 129 -6.46 -1.14 14.95
C LYS A 129 -7.36 -1.16 13.71
N ILE A 130 -7.79 -2.36 13.30
CA ILE A 130 -8.68 -2.64 12.15
C ILE A 130 -10.00 -3.28 12.56
#